data_AF-A0A7S2S6S7-F1
#
_entry.id   AF-A0A7S2S6S7-F1
#
_cell.length_a   1.000
_cell.length_b   1.000
_cell.length_c   1.000
_cell.angle_alpha   90.00
_cell.angle_beta   90.00
_cell.angle_gamma   90.00
#
_symmetry.space_group_name_H-M   'P 1'
#
loop_
_entity.id
_entity.type
_entity.pdbx_description
1 polymer ?
#
loop_
_entity_poly.entity_id
_entity_poly.type
_entity_poly.pdbx_seq_one_letter_code
_entity_poly.pdbx_strand_id
1 'polypeptide(L)'
;AIDDPGWFAFHKILAQDMLVVVISVVFAVVAPIVLLPCALFCLFSRMLWTHHHLYVYESVFETGGQFWPKIFRRFVFGLIIAQSTITGQFILKEARHEAYATIALMCMTYIFLRSTRARFDAPSSTLPLEVATIMDISVKQEEELQRQRNMAQSNQQQGSFSENYDSKKTTEFTPE
;
A
#
# COMPACT_ATOMS: atom_id res chain seq x y z
N ALA A 1 7.14 -28.77 -11.44
CA ALA A 1 6.15 -27.86 -12.06
C ALA A 1 4.96 -27.54 -11.13
N ILE A 2 5.04 -27.89 -9.83
CA ILE A 2 3.97 -27.66 -8.83
C ILE A 2 4.30 -26.47 -7.90
N ASP A 3 5.49 -25.89 -7.99
CA ASP A 3 5.99 -24.92 -6.99
C ASP A 3 5.96 -23.45 -7.42
N ASP A 4 5.35 -23.12 -8.57
CA ASP A 4 5.18 -21.71 -8.99
C ASP A 4 3.72 -21.28 -8.79
N PRO A 5 3.36 -20.71 -7.61
CA PRO A 5 2.07 -20.06 -7.46
C PRO A 5 2.05 -18.87 -8.42
N GLY A 6 1.30 -18.99 -9.52
CA GLY A 6 1.32 -18.01 -10.60
C GLY A 6 1.10 -16.55 -10.13
N TRP A 7 1.59 -15.61 -10.93
CA TRP A 7 1.58 -14.18 -10.61
C TRP A 7 0.16 -13.60 -10.40
N PHE A 8 0.04 -12.66 -9.47
CA PHE A 8 -1.23 -11.99 -9.19
C PHE A 8 -1.58 -10.95 -10.28
N ALA A 9 -2.71 -11.14 -10.96
CA ALA A 9 -3.19 -10.24 -12.01
C ALA A 9 -3.81 -8.94 -11.47
N PHE A 10 -2.99 -8.11 -10.80
CA PHE A 10 -3.37 -6.84 -10.16
C PHE A 10 -4.33 -5.99 -11.00
N HIS A 11 -4.01 -5.79 -12.29
CA HIS A 11 -4.79 -4.93 -13.17
C HIS A 11 -6.22 -5.40 -13.40
N LYS A 12 -6.44 -6.72 -13.54
CA LYS A 12 -7.76 -7.28 -13.84
C LYS A 12 -8.63 -7.27 -12.59
N ILE A 13 -8.08 -7.78 -11.49
CA ILE A 13 -8.79 -7.92 -10.22
C ILE A 13 -9.14 -6.55 -9.64
N LEU A 14 -8.18 -5.63 -9.62
CA LEU A 14 -8.41 -4.27 -9.18
C LEU A 14 -9.44 -3.55 -10.06
N ALA A 15 -9.40 -3.73 -11.39
CA ALA A 15 -10.38 -3.11 -12.28
C ALA A 15 -11.79 -3.65 -12.05
N GLN A 16 -11.92 -4.95 -11.81
CA GLN A 16 -13.19 -5.60 -11.51
C GLN A 16 -13.78 -5.13 -10.18
N ASP A 17 -13.00 -5.13 -9.11
CA ASP A 17 -13.45 -4.67 -7.78
C ASP A 17 -13.83 -3.18 -7.81
N MET A 18 -13.05 -2.36 -8.51
CA MET A 18 -13.36 -0.94 -8.69
C MET A 18 -14.65 -0.71 -9.48
N LEU A 19 -14.91 -1.53 -10.51
CA LEU A 19 -16.15 -1.45 -11.28
C LEU A 19 -17.36 -1.74 -10.39
N VAL A 20 -17.29 -2.81 -9.59
CA VAL A 20 -18.38 -3.17 -8.66
C VAL A 20 -18.64 -2.05 -7.67
N VAL A 21 -17.60 -1.51 -7.04
CA VAL A 21 -17.73 -0.39 -6.07
C VAL A 21 -18.35 0.86 -6.72
N VAL A 22 -17.89 1.25 -7.91
CA VAL A 22 -18.44 2.42 -8.62
C VAL A 22 -19.92 2.22 -8.96
N ILE A 23 -20.29 1.05 -9.48
CA ILE A 23 -21.69 0.72 -9.77
C ILE A 23 -22.52 0.77 -8.48
N SER A 24 -22.05 0.14 -7.40
CA SER A 24 -22.76 0.14 -6.13
C SER A 24 -22.98 1.56 -5.57
N VAL A 25 -22.00 2.46 -5.68
CA VAL A 25 -22.14 3.86 -5.26
C VAL A 25 -23.19 4.61 -6.07
N VAL A 26 -23.21 4.42 -7.40
CA VAL A 26 -24.20 5.07 -8.28
C VAL A 26 -25.61 4.55 -8.00
N PHE A 27 -25.78 3.24 -7.82
CA PHE A 27 -27.08 2.63 -7.54
C PHE A 27 -27.57 2.82 -6.10
N ALA A 28 -26.68 3.02 -5.13
CA ALA A 28 -27.05 3.26 -3.73
C ALA A 28 -27.97 4.48 -3.56
N VAL A 29 -27.78 5.49 -4.40
CA VAL A 29 -28.62 6.70 -4.46
C VAL A 29 -30.02 6.41 -5.00
N VAL A 30 -30.14 5.49 -5.96
CA VAL A 30 -31.41 5.15 -6.61
C VAL A 30 -32.22 4.20 -5.74
N ALA A 31 -31.58 3.18 -5.18
CA ALA A 31 -32.21 2.17 -4.35
C ALA A 31 -31.27 1.77 -3.20
N PRO A 32 -31.50 2.25 -1.97
CA PRO A 32 -30.59 2.02 -0.85
C PRO A 32 -30.48 0.54 -0.46
N ILE A 33 -31.45 -0.31 -0.83
CA ILE A 33 -31.40 -1.76 -0.58
C ILE A 33 -30.22 -2.45 -1.28
N VAL A 34 -29.69 -1.85 -2.36
CA VAL A 34 -28.48 -2.35 -3.07
C VAL A 34 -27.23 -2.27 -2.19
N LEU A 35 -27.24 -1.45 -1.14
CA LEU A 35 -26.13 -1.37 -0.19
C LEU A 35 -25.96 -2.67 0.62
N LEU A 36 -27.02 -3.44 0.86
CA LEU A 36 -26.91 -4.71 1.61
C LEU A 36 -26.04 -5.74 0.88
N PRO A 37 -26.30 -6.14 -0.38
CA PRO A 37 -25.42 -7.05 -1.10
C PRO A 37 -24.05 -6.44 -1.38
N CYS A 38 -23.95 -5.11 -1.56
CA CYS A 38 -22.65 -4.44 -1.69
C CYS A 38 -21.81 -4.57 -0.42
N ALA A 39 -22.40 -4.36 0.76
CA ALA A 39 -21.70 -4.46 2.04
C ALA A 39 -21.20 -5.89 2.27
N LEU A 40 -22.04 -6.89 1.97
CA LEU A 40 -21.63 -8.29 2.00
C LEU A 40 -20.47 -8.55 1.03
N PHE A 41 -20.56 -8.08 -0.22
CA PHE A 41 -19.47 -8.19 -1.18
C PHE A 41 -18.17 -7.57 -0.66
N CYS A 42 -18.21 -6.35 -0.10
CA CYS A 42 -17.04 -5.68 0.46
C CYS A 42 -16.45 -6.44 1.66
N LEU A 43 -17.30 -7.02 2.53
CA LEU A 43 -16.85 -7.81 3.67
C LEU A 43 -16.16 -9.11 3.24
N PHE A 44 -16.76 -9.84 2.31
CA PHE A 44 -16.17 -11.06 1.74
C PHE A 44 -14.89 -10.75 0.97
N SER A 45 -14.90 -9.73 0.12
CA SER A 45 -13.72 -9.26 -0.63
C SER A 45 -12.57 -8.94 0.32
N ARG A 46 -12.82 -8.18 1.40
CA ARG A 46 -11.80 -7.88 2.42
C ARG A 46 -11.25 -9.16 3.05
N MET A 47 -12.11 -10.11 3.44
CA MET A 47 -11.67 -11.35 4.08
C MET A 47 -10.84 -12.20 3.12
N LEU A 48 -11.35 -12.47 1.91
CA LEU A 48 -10.69 -13.30 0.91
C LEU A 48 -9.35 -12.72 0.47
N TRP A 49 -9.30 -11.42 0.14
CA TRP A 49 -8.06 -10.78 -0.31
C TRP A 49 -6.99 -10.76 0.78
N THR A 50 -7.38 -10.56 2.05
CA THR A 50 -6.42 -10.62 3.17
C THR A 50 -5.77 -11.99 3.27
N HIS A 51 -6.55 -13.07 3.16
CA HIS A 51 -6.01 -14.44 3.20
C HIS A 51 -5.14 -14.74 1.98
N HIS A 52 -5.58 -14.36 0.79
CA HIS A 52 -4.84 -14.59 -0.45
C HIS A 52 -3.49 -13.86 -0.48
N HIS A 53 -3.46 -12.60 -0.03
CA HIS A 53 -2.21 -11.82 0.03
C HIS A 53 -1.21 -12.37 1.06
N LEU A 54 -1.67 -13.02 2.13
CA LEU A 54 -0.78 -13.51 3.19
C LEU A 54 -0.26 -14.93 2.96
N TYR A 55 -1.05 -15.79 2.31
CA TYR A 55 -0.75 -17.23 2.21
C TYR A 55 -0.44 -17.73 0.81
N VAL A 56 -0.81 -17.02 -0.25
CA VAL A 56 -0.77 -17.56 -1.62
C VAL A 56 0.11 -16.73 -2.56
N TYR A 57 0.00 -15.40 -2.52
CA TYR A 57 0.68 -14.56 -3.50
C TYR A 57 2.06 -14.09 -3.03
N GLU A 58 3.06 -14.31 -3.88
CA GLU A 58 4.40 -13.74 -3.71
C GLU A 58 4.44 -12.30 -4.27
N SER A 59 4.98 -11.35 -3.51
CA SER A 59 5.03 -9.92 -3.90
C SER A 59 6.16 -9.65 -4.90
N VAL A 60 5.95 -10.01 -6.17
CA VAL A 60 6.94 -9.78 -7.24
C VAL A 60 7.08 -8.28 -7.58
N PHE A 61 6.05 -7.48 -7.33
CA PHE A 61 6.02 -6.05 -7.66
C PHE A 61 5.66 -5.18 -6.45
N GLU A 62 6.65 -4.47 -5.92
CA GLU A 62 6.45 -3.45 -4.91
C GLU A 62 6.16 -2.10 -5.58
N THR A 63 4.90 -1.64 -5.55
CA THR A 63 4.51 -0.37 -6.18
C THR A 63 4.53 0.82 -5.21
N GLY A 64 4.89 0.62 -3.94
CA GLY A 64 5.01 1.70 -2.95
C GLY A 64 3.75 2.56 -2.79
N GLY A 65 2.56 2.01 -3.04
CA GLY A 65 1.29 2.74 -2.92
C GLY A 65 0.92 3.66 -4.09
N GLN A 66 1.68 3.68 -5.18
CA GLN A 66 1.41 4.55 -6.36
C GLN A 66 0.03 4.32 -7.02
N PHE A 67 -0.62 3.19 -6.76
CA PHE A 67 -1.97 2.91 -7.26
C PHE A 67 -3.08 3.64 -6.49
N TRP A 68 -2.84 4.06 -5.25
CA TRP A 68 -3.85 4.65 -4.38
C TRP A 68 -4.50 5.93 -4.96
N PRO A 69 -3.74 6.93 -5.45
CA PRO A 69 -4.36 8.12 -6.04
C PRO A 69 -5.15 7.81 -7.32
N LYS A 70 -4.73 6.79 -8.09
CA LYS A 70 -5.42 6.36 -9.31
C LYS A 70 -6.78 5.75 -8.99
N ILE A 71 -6.83 4.90 -7.97
CA ILE A 71 -8.05 4.28 -7.43
C ILE A 71 -8.99 5.36 -6.88
N PHE A 72 -8.48 6.24 -6.03
CA PHE A 72 -9.26 7.31 -5.41
C PHE A 72 -9.92 8.20 -6.46
N ARG A 73 -9.21 8.57 -7.52
CA ARG A 73 -9.78 9.37 -8.63
C ARG A 73 -10.95 8.67 -9.32
N ARG A 74 -10.88 7.34 -9.52
CA ARG A 74 -11.98 6.56 -10.10
C ARG A 74 -13.18 6.51 -9.16
N PHE A 75 -12.94 6.39 -7.86
CA PHE A 75 -14.00 6.43 -6.85
C PHE A 75 -14.71 7.78 -6.82
N VAL A 76 -13.97 8.89 -6.84
CA VAL A 76 -14.54 10.25 -6.90
C VAL A 76 -15.31 10.48 -8.21
N PHE A 77 -14.83 9.94 -9.33
CA PHE A 77 -15.58 9.99 -10.58
C PHE A 77 -16.94 9.26 -10.47
N GLY A 78 -16.96 8.09 -9.83
CA GLY A 78 -18.21 7.39 -9.49
C GLY A 78 -19.15 8.22 -8.61
N LEU A 79 -18.61 8.95 -7.62
CA LEU A 79 -19.39 9.88 -6.79
C LEU A 79 -19.99 11.03 -7.59
N ILE A 80 -19.26 11.61 -8.55
CA ILE A 80 -19.78 12.68 -9.42
C ILE A 80 -20.93 12.16 -10.29
N ILE A 81 -20.83 10.92 -10.78
CA ILE A 81 -21.94 10.28 -11.50
C ILE A 81 -23.13 10.10 -10.57
N ALA A 82 -22.94 9.59 -9.35
CA ALA A 82 -24.00 9.43 -8.37
C ALA A 82 -24.69 10.77 -8.02
N GLN A 83 -23.93 11.85 -7.89
CA GLN A 83 -24.43 13.23 -7.69
C GLN A 83 -25.19 13.75 -8.91
N SER A 84 -24.75 13.43 -10.12
CA SER A 84 -25.51 13.72 -11.35
C SER A 84 -26.84 12.97 -11.38
N THR A 85 -26.85 11.69 -11.00
CA THR A 85 -28.06 10.86 -10.95
C THR A 85 -29.08 11.38 -9.92
N ILE A 86 -28.65 11.72 -8.69
CA ILE A 86 -29.58 12.26 -7.68
C ILE A 86 -30.14 13.62 -8.11
N THR A 87 -29.32 14.46 -8.76
CA THR A 87 -29.77 15.75 -9.27
C THR A 87 -30.86 15.54 -10.33
N GLY A 88 -30.70 14.56 -11.23
CA GLY A 88 -31.75 14.16 -12.17
C GLY A 88 -33.04 13.72 -11.48
N GLN A 89 -32.94 12.90 -10.42
CA GLN A 89 -34.11 12.47 -9.64
C GLN A 89 -34.84 13.65 -8.98
N PHE A 90 -34.13 14.62 -8.42
CA PHE A 90 -34.77 15.79 -7.79
C PHE A 90 -35.42 16.74 -8.80
N ILE A 91 -34.83 16.89 -9.99
CA ILE A 91 -35.44 17.65 -11.08
C ILE A 91 -36.79 17.03 -11.48
N LEU A 92 -36.84 15.69 -11.63
CA LEU A 92 -38.06 14.97 -11.97
C LEU A 92 -39.16 15.07 -10.89
N LYS A 93 -38.75 15.18 -9.61
CA LYS A 93 -39.68 15.27 -8.47
C LYS A 93 -40.07 16.71 -8.12
N GLU A 94 -39.74 17.68 -8.97
CA GLU A 94 -39.96 19.12 -8.79
C GLU A 94 -39.37 19.69 -7.47
N ALA A 95 -38.40 19.01 -6.86
CA ALA A 95 -37.75 19.42 -5.62
C ALA A 95 -36.62 20.43 -5.91
N ARG A 96 -37.00 21.67 -6.23
CA ARG A 96 -36.07 22.70 -6.74
C ARG A 96 -34.97 23.06 -5.73
N HIS A 97 -35.30 23.20 -4.44
CA HIS A 97 -34.32 23.53 -3.40
C HIS A 97 -33.24 22.46 -3.26
N GLU A 98 -33.63 21.19 -3.22
CA GLU A 98 -32.71 20.06 -3.11
C GLU A 98 -31.82 19.92 -4.34
N ALA A 99 -32.37 20.17 -5.54
CA ALA A 99 -31.59 20.15 -6.77
C ALA A 99 -30.48 21.22 -6.79
N TYR A 100 -30.74 22.43 -6.28
CA TYR A 100 -29.69 23.46 -6.15
C TYR A 100 -28.62 23.04 -5.14
N ALA A 101 -29.02 22.41 -4.03
CA ALA A 101 -28.08 21.89 -3.03
C ALA A 101 -27.18 20.79 -3.61
N THR A 102 -27.72 19.86 -4.42
CA THR A 102 -26.91 18.81 -5.04
C THR A 102 -25.97 19.32 -6.12
N ILE A 103 -26.36 20.37 -6.86
CA ILE A 103 -25.46 21.04 -7.80
C ILE A 103 -24.28 21.70 -7.04
N ALA A 104 -24.56 22.39 -5.93
CA ALA A 104 -23.51 22.97 -5.09
C ALA A 104 -22.56 21.88 -4.52
N LEU A 105 -23.11 20.74 -4.09
CA LEU A 105 -22.33 19.58 -3.66
C LEU A 105 -21.43 19.05 -4.79
N MET A 106 -21.94 18.96 -6.02
CA MET A 106 -21.15 18.52 -7.18
C MET A 106 -19.97 19.44 -7.47
N CYS A 107 -20.16 20.76 -7.36
CA CYS A 107 -19.08 21.74 -7.46
C CYS A 107 -18.05 21.57 -6.34
N MET A 108 -18.49 21.38 -5.09
CA MET A 108 -17.60 21.12 -3.95
C MET A 108 -16.78 19.84 -4.16
N THR A 109 -17.39 18.74 -4.62
CA THR A 109 -16.69 17.49 -4.94
C THR A 109 -15.60 17.71 -5.99
N TYR A 110 -15.89 18.52 -7.02
CA TYR A 110 -14.91 18.82 -8.07
C TYR A 110 -13.72 19.64 -7.54
N ILE A 111 -13.96 20.64 -6.69
CA ILE A 111 -12.90 21.42 -6.04
C ILE A 111 -12.06 20.50 -5.15
N PHE A 112 -12.71 19.63 -4.38
CA PHE A 112 -12.05 18.65 -3.53
C PHE A 112 -11.18 17.68 -4.32
N LEU A 113 -11.64 17.20 -5.48
CA LEU A 113 -10.85 16.38 -6.39
C LEU A 113 -9.59 17.11 -6.87
N ARG A 114 -9.73 18.40 -7.25
CA ARG A 114 -8.60 19.22 -7.69
C ARG A 114 -7.60 19.48 -6.56
N SER A 115 -8.09 19.77 -5.36
CA SER A 115 -7.26 19.97 -4.16
C SER A 115 -6.49 18.68 -3.81
N THR A 116 -7.18 17.55 -3.79
CA THR A 116 -6.57 16.24 -3.54
C THR A 116 -5.55 15.90 -4.61
N ARG A 117 -5.85 16.17 -5.88
CA ARG A 117 -4.87 15.98 -6.95
C ARG A 117 -3.62 16.84 -6.72
N ALA A 118 -3.78 18.13 -6.45
CA ALA A 118 -2.64 19.02 -6.22
C ALA A 118 -1.77 18.55 -5.04
N ARG A 119 -2.38 17.96 -4.00
CA ARG A 119 -1.66 17.54 -2.79
C ARG A 119 -1.04 16.14 -2.87
N PHE A 120 -1.72 15.17 -3.49
CA PHE A 120 -1.33 13.76 -3.42
C PHE A 120 -0.61 13.23 -4.67
N ASP A 121 -0.66 13.94 -5.81
CA ASP A 121 -0.01 13.50 -7.05
C ASP A 121 1.54 13.62 -6.94
N ALA A 122 2.04 14.68 -6.29
CA ALA A 122 3.48 14.88 -6.12
C ALA A 122 4.13 13.87 -5.14
N PRO A 123 3.65 13.68 -3.89
CA PRO A 123 4.26 12.74 -2.96
C PRO A 123 4.11 11.28 -3.38
N SER A 124 3.09 10.97 -4.19
CA SER A 124 2.88 9.61 -4.67
C SER A 124 3.80 9.24 -5.84
N SER A 125 4.31 10.20 -6.61
CA SER A 125 5.10 9.92 -7.82
C SER A 125 6.59 10.06 -7.60
N THR A 126 7.03 10.80 -6.59
CA THR A 126 8.44 11.06 -6.30
C THR A 126 8.78 10.78 -4.85
N LEU A 127 9.96 10.21 -4.64
CA LEU A 127 10.49 10.02 -3.29
C LEU A 127 11.12 11.34 -2.82
N PRO A 128 10.66 11.94 -1.71
CA PRO A 128 11.19 13.22 -1.24
C PRO A 128 12.66 13.08 -0.83
N LEU A 129 13.48 14.07 -1.19
CA LEU A 129 14.94 14.05 -0.97
C LEU A 129 15.33 13.86 0.50
N GLU A 130 14.53 14.41 1.42
CA GLU A 130 14.72 14.23 2.87
C GLU A 130 14.65 12.75 3.26
N VAL A 131 13.64 12.02 2.79
CA VAL A 131 13.48 10.58 3.08
C VAL A 131 14.59 9.78 2.41
N ALA A 132 14.99 10.13 1.18
CA ALA A 132 16.13 9.51 0.51
C ALA A 132 17.42 9.66 1.34
N THR A 133 17.68 10.88 1.83
CA THR A 133 18.88 11.18 2.62
C THR A 133 18.89 10.41 3.94
N ILE A 134 17.74 10.33 4.62
CA ILE A 134 17.62 9.56 5.87
C ILE A 134 17.90 8.07 5.62
N MET A 135 17.34 7.50 4.53
CA MET A 135 17.60 6.10 4.17
C MET A 135 19.09 5.86 3.84
N ASP A 136 19.72 6.76 3.09
CA ASP A 136 21.15 6.65 2.75
C ASP A 136 22.03 6.72 4.01
N ILE A 137 21.68 7.56 4.99
CA ILE A 137 22.38 7.64 6.27
C ILE A 137 22.19 6.34 7.08
N SER A 138 20.97 5.81 7.16
CA SER A 138 20.72 4.57 7.93
C SER A 138 21.46 3.37 7.33
N VAL A 139 21.49 3.25 6.00
CA VAL A 139 22.24 2.18 5.31
C VAL A 139 23.73 2.28 5.61
N LYS A 140 24.31 3.49 5.57
CA LYS A 140 25.73 3.70 5.93
C LYS A 140 26.03 3.32 7.38
N GLN A 141 25.16 3.68 8.31
CA GLN A 141 25.32 3.32 9.72
C GLN A 141 25.29 1.81 9.93
N GLU A 142 24.40 1.09 9.23
CA GLU A 142 24.33 -0.37 9.29
C GLU A 142 25.60 -1.03 8.73
N GLU A 143 26.13 -0.53 7.61
CA GLU A 143 27.39 -1.01 7.04
C GLU A 143 28.57 -0.81 7.99
N GLU A 144 28.67 0.35 8.64
CA GLU A 144 29.73 0.63 9.61
C GLU A 144 29.64 -0.29 10.83
N LEU A 145 28.43 -0.50 11.37
CA LEU A 145 28.18 -1.42 12.47
C LEU A 145 28.52 -2.87 12.09
N GLN A 146 28.18 -3.30 10.88
CA GLN A 146 28.55 -4.62 10.37
C GLN A 146 30.06 -4.78 10.24
N ARG A 147 30.77 -3.77 9.72
CA ARG A 147 32.25 -3.80 9.63
C ARG A 147 32.89 -3.91 11.01
N GLN A 148 32.40 -3.17 12.00
CA GLN A 148 32.88 -3.25 13.38
C GLN A 148 32.63 -4.63 14.00
N ARG A 149 31.44 -5.22 13.80
CA ARG A 149 31.16 -6.60 14.26
C ARG A 149 32.10 -7.61 13.63
N ASN A 150 32.35 -7.53 12.33
CA ASN A 150 33.23 -8.45 11.62
C ASN A 150 34.68 -8.33 12.14
N MET A 151 35.16 -7.11 12.42
CA MET A 151 36.49 -6.88 13.01
C MET A 151 36.60 -7.40 14.46
N ALA A 152 35.55 -7.26 15.27
CA ALA A 152 35.52 -7.80 16.62
C ALA A 152 35.56 -9.35 16.61
N GLN A 153 34.82 -9.97 15.68
CA GLN A 153 34.84 -11.42 15.49
C GLN A 153 36.21 -11.92 15.01
N SER A 154 36.84 -11.25 14.05
CA SER A 154 38.19 -11.65 13.61
C SER A 154 39.23 -11.54 14.72
N ASN A 155 39.16 -10.50 15.55
CA ASN A 155 40.06 -10.33 16.69
C ASN A 155 39.84 -11.39 17.79
N GLN A 156 38.59 -11.76 18.08
CA GLN A 156 38.29 -12.86 19.02
C GLN A 156 38.82 -14.22 18.51
N GLN A 157 38.73 -14.45 17.20
CA GLN A 157 39.20 -15.70 16.60
C GLN A 157 40.74 -15.78 16.58
N GLN A 158 41.43 -14.66 16.32
CA GLN A 158 42.89 -14.59 16.46
C GLN A 158 43.37 -14.70 17.92
N GLY A 159 42.65 -14.08 18.86
CA GLY A 159 42.95 -14.19 20.30
C GLY A 159 42.90 -15.63 20.80
N SER A 160 41.80 -16.34 20.50
CA SER A 160 41.64 -17.75 20.87
C SER A 160 42.64 -18.69 20.17
N PHE A 161 43.04 -18.39 18.93
CA PHE A 161 44.09 -19.15 18.24
C PHE A 161 45.47 -18.94 18.88
N SER A 162 45.81 -17.70 19.25
CA SER A 162 47.07 -17.40 19.95
C SER A 162 47.09 -18.01 21.36
N GLU A 163 46.00 -17.93 22.12
CA GLU A 163 45.87 -18.57 23.44
C GLU A 163 46.03 -20.10 23.35
N ASN A 164 45.46 -20.74 22.33
CA ASN A 164 45.60 -22.18 22.12
C ASN A 164 47.04 -22.55 21.73
N TYR A 165 47.70 -21.72 20.92
CA TYR A 165 49.09 -21.90 20.50
C TYR A 165 50.07 -21.75 21.68
N ASP A 166 49.92 -20.71 22.49
CA ASP A 166 50.76 -20.51 23.69
C ASP A 166 50.52 -21.58 24.76
N SER A 167 49.28 -22.04 24.94
CA SER A 167 48.95 -23.14 25.86
C SER A 167 49.68 -24.44 25.48
N LYS A 168 49.67 -24.81 24.18
CA LYS A 168 50.42 -25.97 23.67
C LYS A 168 51.92 -25.83 23.84
N LYS A 169 52.46 -24.64 23.58
CA LYS A 169 53.90 -24.38 23.72
C LYS A 169 54.36 -24.43 25.17
N THR A 170 53.51 -24.01 26.12
CA THR A 170 53.79 -24.06 27.56
C THR A 170 53.73 -25.49 28.09
N THR A 171 52.87 -26.36 27.53
CA THR A 171 52.81 -27.78 27.90
C THR A 171 53.99 -28.58 27.36
N GLU A 172 54.53 -28.24 26.18
CA GLU A 172 55.71 -28.91 25.62
C GLU A 172 57.05 -28.53 26.29
N PHE A 173 57.13 -27.39 26.99
CA PHE A 173 58.38 -26.89 27.59
C PHE A 173 58.60 -27.29 29.06
N THR A 174 57.80 -28.21 29.60
CA THR A 174 57.98 -28.77 30.94
C THR A 174 58.61 -30.17 30.83
N PRO A 175 59.95 -30.30 30.87
CA PRO A 175 60.59 -31.60 30.99
C PRO A 175 60.49 -32.08 32.44
N GLU A 176 60.15 -33.36 32.64
CA GLU A 176 60.28 -34.06 33.93
C GLU A 176 61.75 -34.19 34.35
#